data_AF-A0A5M9MNK2-F1
#
_entry.id   AF-A0A5M9MNK2-F1
#
_cell.length_a   1.000
_cell.length_b   1.000
_cell.length_c   1.000
_cell.angle_alpha   90.00
_cell.angle_beta   90.00
_cell.angle_gamma   90.00
#
_symmetry.space_group_name_H-M   'P 1'
#
loop_
_entity.id
_entity.type
_entity.pdbx_description
1 polymer ?
#
loop_
_entity_poly.entity_id
_entity_poly.type
_entity_poly.pdbx_seq_one_letter_code
_entity_poly.pdbx_strand_id
1 'polypeptide(L)'
;MGVTVSREIGQWLPIISRVTMRALYGESDSDSDSRWNWNVVQNNGISAAQQVPHVHFHVIPRPAANAEPGAAKMSFVMFGRGQRDELDDEEGAKLAGLLRQELAREVQQVKQQDGVDLEVDEKTMLGKL
;
A
#
# COMPACT_ATOMS: atom_id res chain seq x y z
N MET A 1 -18.54 9.17 1.06
CA MET A 1 -18.09 8.49 -0.18
C MET A 1 -19.26 7.75 -0.77
N GLY A 2 -19.43 7.78 -2.10
CA GLY A 2 -20.46 7.00 -2.78
C GLY A 2 -20.07 5.52 -2.92
N VAL A 3 -21.07 4.64 -3.07
CA VAL A 3 -20.87 3.17 -3.11
C VAL A 3 -19.93 2.73 -4.23
N THR A 4 -20.03 3.30 -5.43
CA THR A 4 -19.14 2.99 -6.55
C THR A 4 -17.69 3.32 -6.21
N VAL A 5 -17.42 4.50 -5.65
CA VAL A 5 -16.08 4.90 -5.23
C VAL A 5 -15.55 3.97 -4.14
N SER A 6 -16.39 3.56 -3.20
CA SER A 6 -16.01 2.60 -2.16
C SER A 6 -15.67 1.22 -2.73
N ARG A 7 -16.34 0.77 -3.80
CA ARG A 7 -15.99 -0.47 -4.50
C ARG A 7 -14.60 -0.37 -5.11
N GLU A 8 -14.31 0.71 -5.84
CA GLU A 8 -13.00 0.92 -6.45
C GLU A 8 -11.89 0.96 -5.39
N ILE A 9 -12.09 1.69 -4.30
CA ILE A 9 -11.13 1.73 -3.20
C ILE A 9 -10.91 0.34 -2.61
N GLY A 10 -11.99 -0.40 -2.34
CA GLY A 10 -11.91 -1.77 -1.81
C GLY A 10 -11.17 -2.74 -2.74
N GLN A 11 -11.31 -2.56 -4.06
CA GLN A 11 -10.61 -3.33 -5.09
C GLN A 11 -9.10 -3.02 -5.11
N TRP A 12 -8.72 -1.75 -5.00
CA TRP A 12 -7.31 -1.33 -5.02
C TRP A 12 -6.55 -1.58 -3.71
N LEU A 13 -7.23 -1.59 -2.56
CA LEU A 13 -6.58 -1.79 -1.25
C LEU A 13 -5.72 -3.07 -1.15
N PRO A 14 -6.19 -4.28 -1.54
CA PRO A 14 -5.35 -5.48 -1.48
C PRO A 14 -4.16 -5.42 -2.45
N ILE A 15 -4.34 -4.80 -3.62
CA ILE A 15 -3.28 -4.63 -4.63
C ILE A 15 -2.16 -3.75 -4.07
N ILE A 16 -2.50 -2.56 -3.59
CA ILE A 16 -1.53 -1.61 -3.00
C ILE A 16 -0.88 -2.20 -1.76
N SER A 17 -1.61 -3.00 -0.96
CA SER A 17 -1.04 -3.70 0.19
C SER A 17 0.09 -4.65 -0.21
N ARG A 18 -0.13 -5.52 -1.19
CA ARG A 18 0.89 -6.48 -1.67
C ARG A 18 2.08 -5.77 -2.33
N VAL A 19 1.81 -4.76 -3.15
CA VAL A 19 2.85 -3.90 -3.77
C VAL A 19 3.74 -3.26 -2.71
N THR A 20 3.13 -2.68 -1.68
CA THR A 20 3.87 -2.03 -0.58
C THR A 20 4.76 -3.02 0.16
N MET A 21 4.21 -4.19 0.52
CA MET A 21 5.00 -5.19 1.25
C MET A 21 6.12 -5.77 0.41
N ARG A 22 5.88 -6.07 -0.86
CA ARG A 22 6.90 -6.61 -1.77
C ARG A 22 8.00 -5.60 -2.05
N ALA A 23 7.65 -4.32 -2.24
CA ALA A 23 8.64 -3.26 -2.44
C ALA A 23 9.57 -3.07 -1.23
N LEU A 24 9.08 -3.33 -0.01
CA LEU A 24 9.84 -3.13 1.23
C LEU A 24 10.56 -4.38 1.74
N TYR A 25 9.97 -5.57 1.53
CA TYR A 25 10.42 -6.81 2.13
C TYR A 25 10.82 -7.89 1.10
N GLY A 26 10.68 -7.63 -0.20
CA GLY A 26 10.85 -8.65 -1.23
C GLY A 26 9.70 -9.66 -1.24
N GLU A 27 9.81 -10.72 -2.05
CA GLU A 27 8.79 -11.77 -2.13
C GLU A 27 8.69 -12.57 -0.81
N SER A 28 7.47 -12.91 -0.40
CA SER A 28 7.27 -13.88 0.67
C SER A 28 7.41 -15.28 0.09
N ASP A 29 8.55 -15.94 0.29
CA ASP A 29 8.70 -17.35 -0.05
C ASP A 29 7.61 -18.17 0.66
N SER A 30 6.97 -19.06 -0.10
CA SER A 30 5.69 -19.70 0.24
C SER A 30 5.75 -20.73 1.38
N ASP A 31 6.83 -20.83 2.16
CA ASP A 31 7.02 -22.00 3.04
C ASP A 31 7.73 -21.72 4.39
N SER A 32 7.73 -20.48 4.87
CA SER A 32 8.20 -20.15 6.22
C SER A 32 7.41 -18.98 6.78
N ASP A 33 7.34 -18.83 8.10
CA ASP A 33 6.58 -17.84 8.90
C ASP A 33 6.75 -16.34 8.52
N SER A 34 7.39 -16.02 7.40
CA SER A 34 7.50 -14.69 6.78
C SER A 34 6.22 -14.28 6.03
N ARG A 35 5.04 -14.43 6.66
CA ARG A 35 3.87 -13.69 6.19
C ARG A 35 4.12 -12.22 6.49
N TRP A 36 4.14 -11.37 5.48
CA TRP A 36 4.18 -9.93 5.70
C TRP A 36 3.11 -9.54 6.71
N ASN A 37 3.45 -8.69 7.65
CA ASN A 37 2.51 -8.18 8.65
C ASN A 37 2.29 -6.70 8.34
N TRP A 38 1.03 -6.25 8.27
CA TRP A 38 0.73 -4.83 8.07
C TRP A 38 -0.63 -4.46 8.66
N ASN A 39 -0.82 -3.16 8.92
CA ASN A 39 -2.11 -2.61 9.26
C ASN A 39 -2.67 -1.79 8.08
N VAL A 40 -3.99 -1.80 7.92
CA VAL A 40 -4.70 -0.85 7.05
C VAL A 40 -5.59 0.01 7.95
N VAL A 41 -5.37 1.32 7.98
CA VAL A 41 -6.03 2.23 8.92
C VAL A 41 -6.62 3.43 8.19
N GLN A 42 -7.83 3.82 8.57
CA GLN A 42 -8.52 4.99 8.04
C GLN A 42 -9.21 5.73 9.19
N ASN A 43 -8.88 7.01 9.35
CA ASN A 43 -9.42 7.85 10.43
C ASN A 43 -10.46 8.84 9.85
N ASN A 44 -11.62 8.96 10.50
CA ASN A 44 -12.70 9.88 10.11
C ASN A 44 -12.96 10.91 11.20
N GLY A 45 -12.60 12.16 10.94
CA GLY A 45 -12.81 13.29 11.85
C GLY A 45 -11.64 13.55 12.81
N ILE A 46 -11.60 14.78 13.33
CA ILE A 46 -10.51 15.28 14.19
C ILE A 46 -10.38 14.42 15.46
N SER A 47 -11.50 14.05 16.09
CA SER A 47 -11.53 13.21 17.29
C SER A 47 -11.04 11.77 17.06
N ALA A 48 -11.01 11.31 15.80
CA ALA A 48 -10.41 10.03 15.40
C ALA A 48 -8.94 10.20 14.94
N ALA A 49 -8.31 11.35 15.22
CA ALA A 49 -6.95 11.69 14.80
C ALA A 49 -6.75 11.83 13.28
N GLN A 50 -7.78 12.24 12.53
CA GLN A 50 -7.61 12.64 11.13
C GLN A 50 -7.00 14.05 11.04
N GLN A 51 -5.81 14.17 10.43
CA GLN A 51 -5.12 15.45 10.27
C GLN A 51 -5.46 16.16 8.96
N VAL A 52 -5.46 15.42 7.85
CA VAL A 52 -5.76 15.95 6.51
C VAL A 52 -7.25 15.71 6.20
N PRO A 53 -8.02 16.74 5.80
CA PRO A 53 -9.45 16.64 5.53
C PRO A 53 -9.75 15.99 4.16
N HIS A 54 -9.11 14.86 3.89
CA HIS A 54 -9.29 14.00 2.72
C HIS A 54 -9.31 12.55 3.20
N VAL A 55 -10.17 11.70 2.61
CA VAL A 55 -10.18 10.27 2.96
C VAL A 55 -8.91 9.63 2.40
N HIS A 56 -8.08 9.09 3.30
CA HIS A 56 -6.88 8.35 2.95
C HIS A 56 -6.78 7.11 3.82
N PHE A 57 -6.16 6.09 3.26
CA PHE A 57 -5.84 4.85 3.96
C PHE A 57 -4.35 4.80 4.19
N HIS A 58 -3.95 4.48 5.41
CA HIS A 58 -2.58 4.11 5.72
C HIS A 58 -2.42 2.62 5.51
N VAL A 59 -1.46 2.21 4.67
CA VAL A 59 -0.94 0.84 4.62
C VAL A 59 0.38 0.86 5.38
N ILE A 60 0.43 0.22 6.54
CA ILE A 60 1.55 0.38 7.47
C ILE A 60 2.26 -0.97 7.70
N PRO A 61 3.43 -1.19 7.07
CA PRO A 61 4.24 -2.38 7.24
C PRO A 61 4.66 -2.60 8.70
N ARG A 62 4.63 -3.86 9.15
CA ARG A 62 5.12 -4.32 10.46
C ARG A 62 6.27 -5.31 10.23
N PRO A 63 7.36 -5.22 11.00
CA PRO A 63 8.43 -6.19 10.92
C PRO A 63 7.95 -7.52 11.51
N ALA A 64 8.52 -8.64 11.07
CA ALA A 64 8.31 -9.91 11.74
C ALA A 64 8.85 -9.86 13.19
N ALA A 65 8.27 -10.63 14.10
CA ALA A 65 8.64 -10.64 15.52
C ALA A 65 10.14 -10.95 15.76
N ASN A 66 10.77 -11.66 14.83
CA ASN A 66 12.17 -12.08 14.89
C ASN A 66 13.06 -11.37 13.84
N ALA A 67 12.63 -10.24 13.30
CA ALA A 67 13.38 -9.57 12.24
C ALA A 67 14.75 -9.06 12.75
N GLU A 68 15.80 -9.25 11.94
CA GLU A 68 17.17 -8.82 12.24
C GLU A 68 17.25 -7.36 12.71
N PRO A 69 18.20 -7.00 13.59
CA PRO A 69 18.34 -5.64 14.14
C PRO A 69 18.59 -4.59 13.04
N GLY A 70 17.51 -4.05 12.46
CA GLY A 70 17.56 -3.13 11.32
C GLY A 70 16.23 -3.07 10.55
N ALA A 71 15.60 -4.22 10.32
CA ALA A 71 14.27 -4.30 9.70
C ALA A 71 13.18 -3.70 10.62
N ALA A 72 13.36 -3.84 11.94
CA ALA A 72 12.54 -3.19 12.95
C ALA A 72 12.67 -1.64 12.90
N LYS A 73 13.84 -1.08 12.56
CA LYS A 73 14.03 0.38 12.50
C LYS A 73 13.16 1.02 11.41
N MET A 74 13.10 0.43 10.22
CA MET A 74 12.24 0.90 9.12
C MET A 74 10.76 0.93 9.52
N SER A 75 10.31 -0.07 10.28
CA SER A 75 8.92 -0.14 10.73
C SER A 75 8.59 0.74 11.93
N PHE A 76 9.51 0.96 12.88
CA PHE A 76 9.28 1.81 14.05
C PHE A 76 9.21 3.30 13.69
N VAL A 77 9.94 3.73 12.65
CA VAL A 77 9.84 5.09 12.09
C VAL A 77 8.42 5.36 11.52
N MET A 78 7.72 4.33 11.04
CA MET A 78 6.38 4.44 10.43
C MET A 78 5.21 4.54 11.43
N PHE A 79 5.43 4.42 12.74
CA PHE A 79 4.35 4.43 13.76
C PHE A 79 4.38 5.63 14.74
N GLY A 80 5.14 6.69 14.47
CA GLY A 80 5.10 7.90 15.30
C GLY A 80 5.56 7.70 16.75
N ARG A 81 6.31 6.62 17.03
CA ARG A 81 7.09 6.42 18.26
C ARG A 81 8.54 6.17 17.87
N GLY A 82 9.35 7.23 17.95
CA GLY A 82 10.75 7.23 17.51
C GLY A 82 11.07 8.46 16.66
N GLN A 83 12.36 8.75 16.46
CA GLN A 83 12.84 9.86 15.64
C GLN A 83 12.36 9.64 14.19
N ARG A 84 11.57 10.60 13.67
CA ARG A 84 11.13 10.62 12.28
C ARG A 84 12.28 11.21 11.48
N ASP A 85 12.99 10.36 10.79
CA ASP A 85 13.87 10.84 9.72
C ASP A 85 13.00 10.88 8.47
N GLU A 86 12.83 12.08 7.92
CA GLU A 86 12.18 12.26 6.62
C GLU A 86 13.05 11.58 5.56
N LEU A 87 12.43 10.87 4.62
CA LEU A 87 13.15 10.44 3.43
C LEU A 87 13.56 11.69 2.67
N ASP A 88 14.80 11.72 2.21
CA ASP A 88 15.21 12.74 1.26
C ASP A 88 14.54 12.51 -0.11
N ASP A 89 14.67 13.49 -0.99
CA ASP A 89 14.04 13.45 -2.32
C ASP A 89 14.53 12.27 -3.17
N GLU A 90 15.79 11.85 -3.01
CA GLU A 90 16.38 10.74 -3.77
C GLU A 90 15.85 9.39 -3.28
N GLU A 91 15.84 9.18 -1.97
CA GLU A 91 15.26 8.00 -1.33
C GLU A 91 13.77 7.87 -1.66
N GLY A 92 13.03 8.98 -1.57
CA GLY A 92 11.61 9.06 -1.93
C GLY A 92 11.36 8.71 -3.40
N ALA A 93 12.16 9.26 -4.32
CA ALA A 93 12.05 8.97 -5.76
C ALA A 93 12.35 7.50 -6.06
N LYS A 94 13.36 6.91 -5.43
CA LYS A 94 13.73 5.50 -5.57
C LYS A 94 12.62 4.58 -5.09
N LEU A 95 12.07 4.82 -3.89
CA LEU A 95 10.97 4.03 -3.35
C LEU A 95 9.72 4.12 -4.24
N ALA A 96 9.37 5.33 -4.71
CA ALA A 96 8.25 5.52 -5.63
C ALA A 96 8.47 4.78 -6.97
N GLY A 97 9.72 4.72 -7.46
CA GLY A 97 10.10 3.93 -8.63
C GLY A 97 9.83 2.43 -8.43
N LEU A 98 10.27 1.87 -7.29
CA LEU A 98 10.05 0.47 -6.93
C LEU A 98 8.56 0.14 -6.80
N LEU A 99 7.79 0.99 -6.12
CA LEU A 99 6.34 0.83 -5.98
C LEU A 99 5.63 0.79 -7.34
N ARG A 100 6.04 1.66 -8.29
CA ARG A 100 5.46 1.65 -9.65
C ARG A 100 5.78 0.37 -10.41
N GLN A 101 7.01 -0.15 -10.29
CA GLN A 101 7.40 -1.40 -10.92
C GLN A 101 6.59 -2.58 -10.37
N GLU A 102 6.47 -2.67 -9.05
CA GLU A 102 5.68 -3.74 -8.42
C GLU A 102 4.19 -3.60 -8.68
N LEU A 103 3.66 -2.38 -8.77
CA LEU A 103 2.27 -2.13 -9.16
C LEU A 103 1.99 -2.65 -10.57
N ALA A 104 2.87 -2.34 -11.53
CA ALA A 104 2.70 -2.83 -12.91
C ALA A 104 2.69 -4.36 -12.96
N ARG A 105 3.57 -5.01 -12.20
CA ARG A 105 3.59 -6.47 -12.06
C ARG A 105 2.31 -7.01 -11.44
N GLU A 106 1.85 -6.41 -10.35
CA GLU A 106 0.67 -6.85 -9.60
C GLU A 106 -0.62 -6.70 -10.42
N VAL A 107 -0.78 -5.61 -11.18
CA VAL A 107 -1.92 -5.41 -12.07
C VAL A 107 -2.00 -6.52 -13.13
N GLN A 108 -0.86 -6.90 -13.71
CA GLN A 108 -0.81 -8.02 -14.66
C GLN A 108 -1.15 -9.35 -13.99
N GLN A 109 -0.65 -9.59 -12.78
CA GLN A 109 -0.95 -10.81 -12.01
C GLN A 109 -2.44 -10.92 -11.68
N VAL A 110 -3.07 -9.85 -11.20
CA VAL A 110 -4.51 -9.81 -10.89
C VAL A 110 -5.34 -10.10 -12.15
N LYS A 111 -4.96 -9.52 -13.29
CA LYS A 111 -5.63 -9.81 -14.58
C LYS A 111 -5.52 -11.29 -14.97
N GLN A 112 -4.35 -11.89 -14.78
CA GLN A 112 -4.08 -13.27 -15.20
C GLN A 112 -4.64 -14.33 -14.24
N GLN A 113 -4.56 -14.09 -12.92
CA GLN A 113 -4.91 -15.07 -11.90
C GLN A 113 -6.36 -14.93 -11.43
N ASP A 114 -6.81 -13.69 -11.21
CA ASP A 114 -8.15 -13.41 -10.67
C ASP A 114 -9.17 -13.08 -11.78
N GLY A 115 -8.70 -12.89 -13.02
CA GLY A 115 -9.55 -12.51 -14.16
C GLY A 115 -10.16 -11.11 -14.02
N VAL A 116 -9.63 -10.28 -13.12
CA VAL A 116 -10.11 -8.91 -12.88
C VAL A 116 -9.32 -7.95 -13.77
N ASP A 117 -10.00 -7.34 -14.74
CA ASP A 117 -9.39 -6.28 -15.55
C ASP A 117 -9.46 -4.94 -14.81
N LEU A 118 -8.29 -4.39 -14.49
CA LEU A 118 -8.14 -3.10 -13.79
C LEU A 118 -7.98 -1.93 -14.76
N GLU A 119 -7.85 -2.22 -16.06
CA GLU A 119 -7.84 -1.21 -17.11
C GLU A 119 -9.20 -0.51 -17.14
N VAL A 120 -9.20 0.81 -17.02
CA VAL A 120 -10.43 1.61 -17.14
C VAL A 120 -10.76 1.70 -18.62
N ASP A 121 -11.89 1.14 -19.04
CA ASP A 121 -12.38 1.31 -20.41
C ASP A 121 -12.67 2.80 -20.66
N GLU A 122 -11.79 3.47 -21.42
CA GLU A 122 -11.88 4.91 -21.74
C GLU A 122 -13.26 5.29 -22.31
N LYS A 123 -13.96 4.35 -22.97
CA LYS A 123 -15.33 4.56 -23.48
C LYS A 123 -16.36 4.79 -22.37
N THR A 124 -16.15 4.24 -21.18
CA THR A 124 -17.09 4.38 -20.05
C THR A 124 -17.03 5.78 -19.43
N MET A 125 -15.88 6.47 -19.55
CA MET A 125 -15.68 7.84 -19.06
C MET A 125 -16.19 8.90 -20.05
N LEU A 126 -16.06 8.65 -21.35
CA LEU A 126 -16.51 9.58 -22.41
C LEU A 126 -18.02 9.55 -22.69
N GLY A 127 -18.75 8.54 -22.20
CA GLY A 127 -20.21 8.41 -22.38
C GLY A 127 -21.07 9.18 -21.37
N LYS A 128 -20.48 10.02 -20.50
CA LYS A 128 -21.19 10.79 -19.47
C LYS A 128 -20.90 12.31 -19.49
N LEU A 129 -20.54 12.85 -20.65
CA LEU A 129 -20.54 14.31 -20.88
C LEU A 129 -21.91 14.79 -21.33
#